data_AF-A0A2D0N012-F1
#
_entry.id   AF-A0A2D0N012-F1
#
_cell.length_a   1.000
_cell.length_b   1.000
_cell.length_c   1.000
_cell.angle_alpha   90.00
_cell.angle_beta   90.00
_cell.angle_gamma   90.00
#
_symmetry.space_group_name_H-M   'P 1'
#
loop_
_entity.id
_entity.type
_entity.pdbx_description
1 polymer ?
#
loop_
_entity_poly.entity_id
_entity_poly.type
_entity_poly.pdbx_seq_one_letter_code
_entity_poly.pdbx_strand_id
1 'polypeptide(L)'
;MIPEYDAVIQRIAGTLLPGQRLALLGLKHPEKWPDWIIEVGIWLNKPFGVNREYESLQPWKPVQQHMNVLKFKEIYFGAAYICVGELPL
;
A
#
# COMPACT_ATOMS: atom_id res chain seq x y z
N MET A 1 -9.02 8.80 -12.15
CA MET A 1 -9.64 8.71 -10.82
C MET A 1 -9.01 7.53 -10.12
N ILE A 2 -8.38 7.74 -8.97
CA ILE A 2 -7.75 6.65 -8.22
C ILE A 2 -8.90 5.80 -7.68
N PRO A 3 -8.92 4.47 -7.93
CA PRO A 3 -10.02 3.63 -7.44
C PRO A 3 -10.14 3.73 -5.93
N GLU A 4 -11.38 3.68 -5.43
CA GLU A 4 -11.64 3.50 -4.00
C GLU A 4 -11.07 2.13 -3.60
N TYR A 5 -9.84 2.12 -3.09
CA TYR A 5 -9.12 0.88 -2.75
C TYR A 5 -9.93 0.02 -1.78
N ASP A 6 -10.76 0.61 -0.94
CA ASP A 6 -11.68 -0.12 -0.08
C ASP A 6 -12.62 -1.03 -0.87
N ALA A 7 -13.36 -0.49 -1.83
CA ALA A 7 -14.27 -1.25 -2.68
C ALA A 7 -13.53 -2.34 -3.50
N VAL A 8 -12.30 -2.06 -3.96
CA VAL A 8 -11.48 -3.05 -4.67
C VAL A 8 -11.10 -4.21 -3.75
N ILE A 9 -10.57 -3.91 -2.56
CA ILE A 9 -10.12 -4.92 -1.60
C ILE A 9 -11.31 -5.71 -1.06
N GLN A 10 -12.45 -5.06 -0.81
CA GLN A 10 -13.69 -5.72 -0.39
C GLN A 10 -14.17 -6.72 -1.46
N ARG A 11 -14.16 -6.34 -2.74
CA ARG A 11 -14.53 -7.24 -3.84
C ARG A 11 -13.58 -8.43 -3.93
N ILE A 12 -12.27 -8.20 -3.81
CA ILE A 12 -11.28 -9.28 -3.81
C ILE A 12 -11.54 -10.23 -2.64
N ALA A 13 -11.70 -9.72 -1.42
CA ALA A 13 -12.01 -10.52 -0.23
C ALA A 13 -13.27 -11.37 -0.43
N GLY A 14 -14.32 -10.81 -1.04
CA GLY A 14 -15.55 -11.54 -1.36
C GLY A 14 -15.42 -12.64 -2.43
N THR A 15 -14.30 -12.70 -3.15
CA THR A 15 -14.02 -13.73 -4.17
C THR A 15 -13.02 -14.79 -3.72
N LEU A 16 -12.26 -14.53 -2.66
CA LEU A 16 -11.28 -15.46 -2.13
C LEU A 16 -11.99 -16.55 -1.30
N LEU A 17 -11.43 -17.76 -1.33
CA LEU A 17 -11.80 -18.81 -0.39
C LEU A 17 -11.10 -18.56 0.96
N PRO A 18 -11.69 -19.02 2.08
CA PRO A 18 -11.04 -18.93 3.38
C PRO A 18 -9.62 -19.51 3.37
N GLY A 19 -8.67 -18.82 4.00
CA GLY A 19 -7.24 -19.16 3.98
C GLY A 19 -6.48 -18.73 2.73
N GLN A 20 -7.14 -18.20 1.69
CA GLN A 20 -6.43 -17.60 0.55
C GLN A 20 -5.94 -16.19 0.86
N ARG A 21 -4.90 -15.77 0.13
CA ARG A 21 -4.12 -14.57 0.45
C ARG A 21 -4.13 -13.54 -0.65
N LEU A 22 -4.07 -12.28 -0.23
CA LEU A 22 -3.78 -11.13 -1.07
C LEU A 22 -2.46 -10.50 -0.62
N ALA A 23 -1.52 -10.33 -1.56
CA ALA A 23 -0.27 -9.62 -1.32
C ALA A 23 -0.24 -8.29 -2.06
N LEU A 24 0.14 -7.24 -1.35
CA LEU A 24 0.34 -5.89 -1.87
C LEU A 24 1.80 -5.51 -1.76
N LEU A 25 2.33 -4.89 -2.81
CA LEU A 25 3.62 -4.23 -2.85
C LEU A 25 3.40 -2.82 -3.37
N GLY A 26 3.89 -1.83 -2.66
CA GLY A 26 3.75 -0.44 -3.08
C GLY A 26 4.72 0.48 -2.36
N LEU A 27 4.81 1.70 -2.88
CA LEU A 27 5.50 2.79 -2.18
C LEU A 27 4.61 3.32 -1.06
N LYS A 28 5.23 3.84 -0.01
CA LYS A 28 4.56 4.63 1.01
C LYS A 28 5.47 5.78 1.42
N HIS A 29 4.89 6.77 2.08
CA HIS A 29 5.68 7.85 2.68
C HIS A 29 6.69 7.27 3.68
N PRO A 30 8.00 7.50 3.51
CA PRO A 30 9.01 7.02 4.43
C PRO A 30 9.16 7.97 5.63
N GLU A 31 8.54 7.63 6.75
CA GLU A 31 8.42 8.49 7.95
C GLU A 31 9.77 8.85 8.60
N LYS A 32 10.82 8.08 8.28
CA LYS A 32 12.18 8.26 8.84
C LYS A 32 13.13 9.01 7.91
N TRP A 33 12.69 9.37 6.70
CA TRP A 33 13.56 10.07 5.75
C TRP A 33 13.52 11.58 5.99
N PRO A 34 14.65 12.27 5.82
CA PRO A 34 14.62 13.72 5.71
C PRO A 34 13.74 14.17 4.53
N ASP A 35 12.86 15.15 4.76
CA ASP A 35 11.91 15.65 3.75
C ASP A 35 12.59 16.06 2.44
N TRP A 36 13.78 16.66 2.51
CA TRP A 36 14.51 17.11 1.32
C TRP A 36 14.89 15.95 0.39
N ILE A 37 15.16 14.74 0.93
CA ILE A 37 15.43 13.55 0.11
C ILE A 37 14.15 13.12 -0.61
N ILE A 38 13.01 13.17 0.07
CA ILE A 38 11.69 12.86 -0.50
C ILE A 38 11.37 13.84 -1.63
N GLU A 39 11.57 15.14 -1.42
CA GLU A 39 11.35 16.17 -2.44
C GLU A 39 12.26 16.01 -3.66
N VAL A 40 13.54 15.68 -3.46
CA VAL A 40 14.45 15.35 -4.59
C VAL A 40 13.95 14.13 -5.35
N GLY A 41 13.51 13.08 -4.65
CA GLY A 41 12.91 11.89 -5.26
C GLY A 41 11.66 12.21 -6.08
N ILE A 42 10.76 13.03 -5.54
CA ILE A 42 9.55 13.50 -6.25
C ILE A 42 9.95 14.31 -7.49
N TRP A 43 10.86 15.28 -7.34
CA TRP A 43 11.28 16.14 -8.44
C TRP A 43 11.89 15.33 -9.60
N LEU A 44 12.75 14.36 -9.30
CA LEU A 44 13.34 13.46 -10.30
C LEU A 44 12.29 12.60 -11.01
N ASN A 45 11.25 12.18 -10.30
CA ASN A 45 10.21 11.29 -10.84
C ASN A 45 8.93 12.03 -11.30
N LYS A 46 8.90 13.35 -11.23
CA LYS A 46 7.77 14.19 -11.64
C LYS A 46 7.31 13.93 -13.08
N PRO A 47 8.19 13.68 -14.08
CA PRO A 47 7.78 13.32 -15.43
C PRO A 47 6.96 12.02 -15.52
N PHE A 48 7.11 11.14 -14.52
CA PHE A 48 6.36 9.88 -14.42
C PHE A 48 5.08 10.02 -13.57
N GLY A 49 4.68 11.24 -13.23
CA GLY A 49 3.47 11.52 -12.47
C GLY A 49 3.61 11.32 -10.96
N VAL A 50 4.82 11.15 -10.43
CA VAL A 50 5.05 11.06 -8.98
C VAL A 50 4.82 12.42 -8.34
N ASN A 51 3.94 12.45 -7.36
CA ASN A 51 3.62 13.62 -6.55
C ASN A 51 3.20 13.16 -5.13
N ARG A 52 2.95 14.12 -4.22
CA ARG A 52 2.55 13.81 -2.84
C ARG A 52 1.12 13.29 -2.69
N GLU A 53 0.27 13.38 -3.72
CA GLU A 53 -1.11 12.87 -3.66
C GLU A 53 -1.12 11.35 -3.45
N TYR A 54 -0.08 10.66 -3.92
CA TYR A 54 0.10 9.22 -3.73
C TYR A 54 0.34 8.81 -2.26
N GLU A 55 0.76 9.73 -1.38
CA GLU A 55 0.97 9.43 0.04
C GLU A 55 -0.34 9.08 0.78
N SER A 56 -1.46 9.61 0.26
CA SER A 56 -2.81 9.31 0.75
C SER A 56 -3.29 7.92 0.33
N LEU A 57 -2.62 7.29 -0.63
CA LEU A 57 -3.00 5.98 -1.14
C LEU A 57 -2.43 4.90 -0.24
N GLN A 58 -3.29 4.36 0.61
CA GLN A 58 -2.90 3.40 1.63
C GLN A 58 -3.72 2.10 1.51
N PRO A 59 -3.56 1.31 0.43
CA PRO A 59 -4.40 0.13 0.18
C PRO A 59 -4.25 -0.98 1.25
N TRP A 60 -3.16 -0.94 2.03
CA TRP A 60 -2.99 -1.83 3.17
C TRP A 60 -4.01 -1.59 4.29
N LYS A 61 -4.60 -0.39 4.40
CA LYS A 61 -5.63 -0.09 5.41
C LYS A 61 -6.92 -0.87 5.14
N PRO A 62 -7.51 -0.87 3.93
CA PRO A 62 -8.59 -1.78 3.61
C PRO A 62 -8.26 -3.25 3.84
N VAL A 63 -7.03 -3.69 3.56
CA VAL A 63 -6.61 -5.08 3.88
C VAL A 63 -6.68 -5.34 5.39
N GLN A 64 -6.25 -4.38 6.22
CA GLN A 64 -6.38 -4.47 7.69
C GLN A 64 -7.84 -4.49 8.16
N GLN A 65 -8.77 -3.91 7.40
CA GLN A 65 -10.19 -3.85 7.73
C GLN A 65 -10.94 -5.12 7.33
N HIS A 66 -10.65 -5.68 6.16
CA HIS A 66 -11.43 -6.77 5.56
C HIS A 66 -10.76 -8.16 5.64
N MET A 67 -9.48 -8.24 6.03
CA MET A 67 -8.69 -9.48 6.04
C MET A 67 -7.81 -9.56 7.29
N ASN A 68 -7.34 -10.77 7.63
CA ASN A 68 -6.35 -10.95 8.68
C ASN A 68 -4.94 -10.64 8.14
N VAL A 69 -4.25 -9.64 8.69
CA VAL A 69 -2.91 -9.26 8.22
C VAL A 69 -1.87 -10.21 8.79
N LEU A 70 -1.30 -11.06 7.93
CA LEU A 70 -0.24 -11.98 8.30
C LEU A 70 1.13 -11.33 8.31
N LYS A 71 1.34 -10.33 7.45
CA LYS A 71 2.64 -9.68 7.31
C LYS A 71 2.48 -8.24 6.86
N PHE A 72 3.14 -7.34 7.57
CA PHE A 72 3.43 -6.01 7.09
C PHE A 72 4.93 -5.77 7.25
N LYS A 73 5.65 -5.59 6.14
CA LYS A 73 7.10 -5.40 6.14
C LYS A 73 7.47 -4.17 5.32
N GLU A 74 8.15 -3.24 5.98
CA GLU A 74 8.80 -2.13 5.31
C GLU A 74 10.11 -2.58 4.66
N ILE A 75 10.39 -2.04 3.48
CA ILE A 75 11.64 -2.22 2.74
C ILE A 75 12.16 -0.84 2.31
N TYR A 76 13.42 -0.78 1.89
CA TYR A 76 14.08 0.48 1.50
C TYR A 76 13.94 1.58 2.56
N PHE A 77 14.18 1.23 3.82
CA PHE A 77 14.09 2.16 4.95
C PHE A 77 12.74 2.88 5.06
N GLY A 78 11.64 2.20 4.71
CA GLY A 78 10.27 2.72 4.84
C GLY A 78 9.66 3.24 3.54
N ALA A 79 10.44 3.38 2.47
CA ALA A 79 9.94 3.94 1.20
C ALA A 79 9.00 2.99 0.45
N ALA A 80 9.04 1.69 0.74
CA ALA A 80 8.08 0.74 0.20
C ALA A 80 7.66 -0.29 1.26
N TYR A 81 6.57 -0.99 0.99
CA TYR A 81 6.02 -1.98 1.90
C TYR A 81 5.58 -3.25 1.15
N ILE A 82 5.55 -4.36 1.89
CA ILE A 82 4.86 -5.59 1.53
C ILE A 82 3.78 -5.82 2.59
N CYS A 83 2.52 -5.91 2.18
CA CYS A 83 1.40 -6.30 3.04
C CYS A 83 0.81 -7.63 2.54
N VAL A 84 0.57 -8.60 3.42
CA VAL A 84 -0.10 -9.86 3.10
C VAL A 84 -1.29 -10.03 4.02
N GLY A 85 -2.48 -10.03 3.43
CA GLY A 85 -3.74 -10.37 4.09
C GLY A 85 -4.17 -11.80 3.74
N GLU A 86 -4.84 -12.47 4.67
CA GLU A 86 -5.47 -13.77 4.48
C GLU A 86 -6.96 -13.64 4.81
N LEU A 87 -7.82 -14.24 3.98
CA LEU A 87 -9.25 -14.28 4.27
C LEU A 87 -9.48 -15.20 5.48
N PRO A 88 -10.16 -14.74 6.54
CA PRO A 88 -10.42 -15.55 7.72
C PRO A 88 -11.26 -16.80 7.39
N LEU A 89 -11.12 -17.81 8.24
CA LEU A 89 -11.90 -19.05 8.21
C LEU A 89 -13.39 -18.81 8.54
#